data_AF-A0A9D0THH0-F1
#
_entry.id   AF-A0A9D0THH0-F1
#
_cell.length_a   1.000
_cell.length_b   1.000
_cell.length_c   1.000
_cell.angle_alpha   90.00
_cell.angle_beta   90.00
_cell.angle_gamma   90.00
#
_symmetry.space_group_name_H-M   'P 1'
#
loop_
_entity.id
_entity.type
_entity.pdbx_description
1 polymer ?
#
loop_
_entity_poly.entity_id
_entity_poly.type
_entity_poly.pdbx_seq_one_letter_code
_entity_poly.pdbx_strand_id
1 'polypeptide(L)'
;MKLAPRQLEHHLKKQLAPIYLLSGDEPLQMMEAADLLRKVAAEKGYSERQIIHAEAGFDWSVLRAEAAAMSLFSERKVLDLRLRSGKPGRDGSKALVQYASRSPEDNVLLIQTGKLDRSAMNSAWVKALDKAGVVIQIWELSPPETLNFVTQRLQAAGFIPDREAARLLTERVEGNLLAAVQEVEKL
;
A
#
# COMPACT_ATOMS: atom_id res chain seq x y z
N MET A 1 9.83 9.25 2.46
CA MET A 1 10.45 9.07 1.15
C MET A 1 9.37 8.66 0.18
N LYS A 2 9.28 9.30 -0.99
CA LYS A 2 8.37 8.86 -2.06
C LYS A 2 9.03 7.76 -2.88
N LEU A 3 8.29 6.67 -3.12
CA LEU A 3 8.76 5.50 -3.84
C LEU A 3 7.77 5.14 -4.94
N ALA A 4 8.27 4.81 -6.13
CA ALA A 4 7.41 4.29 -7.19
C ALA A 4 6.97 2.84 -6.86
N PRO A 5 5.76 2.39 -7.25
CA PRO A 5 5.27 1.05 -6.92
C PRO A 5 6.24 -0.07 -7.33
N ARG A 6 6.79 0.00 -8.55
CA ARG A 6 7.79 -0.95 -9.08
C ARG A 6 9.09 -1.06 -8.26
N GLN A 7 9.39 -0.09 -7.41
CA GLN A 7 10.60 -0.09 -6.57
C GLN A 7 10.33 -0.68 -5.18
N LEU A 8 9.07 -0.98 -4.83
CA LEU A 8 8.67 -1.47 -3.52
C LEU A 8 9.38 -2.77 -3.15
N GLU A 9 9.40 -3.75 -4.05
CA GLU A 9 10.02 -5.04 -3.78
C GLU A 9 11.52 -4.91 -3.46
N HIS A 10 12.25 -4.15 -4.28
CA HIS A 10 13.67 -3.91 -4.05
C HIS A 10 13.94 -3.14 -2.75
N HIS A 11 13.07 -2.18 -2.43
CA HIS A 11 13.14 -1.45 -1.17
C HIS A 11 12.96 -2.39 0.03
N LEU A 12 11.95 -3.26 0.00
CA LEU A 12 11.62 -4.16 1.10
C LEU A 12 12.70 -5.23 1.36
N LYS A 13 13.36 -5.69 0.30
CA LYS A 13 14.56 -6.56 0.42
C LYS A 13 15.70 -5.88 1.19
N LYS A 14 15.83 -4.56 1.08
CA LYS A 14 16.87 -3.79 1.78
C LYS A 14 16.47 -3.42 3.20
N GLN A 15 15.25 -2.90 3.38
CA GLN A 15 14.79 -2.40 4.68
C GLN A 15 13.27 -2.44 4.77
N LEU A 16 12.77 -2.60 6.01
CA LEU A 16 11.36 -2.40 6.32
C LEU A 16 11.26 -1.11 7.15
N ALA A 17 10.56 -0.11 6.62
CA ALA A 17 10.32 1.16 7.29
C ALA A 17 9.19 1.01 8.32
N PRO A 18 9.14 1.86 9.36
CA PRO A 18 8.09 1.77 10.37
C PRO A 18 6.71 2.20 9.85
N ILE A 19 6.66 2.97 8.76
CA ILE A 19 5.43 3.53 8.19
C ILE A 19 5.44 3.38 6.67
N TYR A 20 4.31 2.89 6.14
CA TYR A 20 4.00 2.85 4.71
C TYR A 20 2.64 3.49 4.44
N LEU A 21 2.58 4.45 3.52
CA LEU A 21 1.36 5.03 2.99
C LEU A 21 1.17 4.58 1.54
N LEU A 22 0.18 3.72 1.30
CA LEU A 22 -0.30 3.34 -0.02
C LEU A 22 -1.51 4.21 -0.37
N SER A 23 -1.40 4.98 -1.45
CA SER A 23 -2.46 5.83 -1.97
C SER A 23 -2.71 5.51 -3.43
N GLY A 24 -3.92 5.12 -3.80
CA GLY A 24 -4.19 4.85 -5.20
C GLY A 24 -5.63 4.59 -5.57
N ASP A 25 -5.87 4.54 -6.88
CA ASP A 25 -7.13 4.17 -7.52
C ASP A 25 -7.07 2.83 -8.23
N GLU A 26 -5.88 2.30 -8.55
CA GLU A 26 -5.73 0.97 -9.18
C GLU A 26 -5.78 -0.16 -8.12
N PRO A 27 -6.84 -0.99 -8.09
CA PRO A 27 -7.07 -1.91 -6.98
C PRO A 27 -6.09 -3.08 -6.88
N LEU A 28 -5.64 -3.64 -8.02
CA LEU A 28 -4.79 -4.82 -8.02
C LEU A 28 -3.42 -4.49 -7.43
N GLN A 29 -2.76 -3.45 -7.93
CA GLN A 29 -1.46 -2.99 -7.46
C GLN A 29 -1.53 -2.54 -6.00
N MET A 30 -2.64 -1.90 -5.57
CA MET A 30 -2.85 -1.58 -4.14
C MET A 30 -2.86 -2.83 -3.27
N MET A 31 -3.58 -3.87 -3.70
CA MET A 31 -3.65 -5.16 -3.01
C MET A 31 -2.29 -5.85 -2.97
N GLU A 32 -1.63 -5.99 -4.11
CA GLU A 32 -0.33 -6.65 -4.23
C GLU A 32 0.76 -5.92 -3.43
N ALA A 33 0.77 -4.58 -3.44
CA ALA A 33 1.70 -3.80 -2.63
C ALA A 33 1.46 -4.03 -1.12
N ALA A 34 0.20 -4.05 -0.69
CA ALA A 34 -0.16 -4.32 0.71
C ALA A 34 0.14 -5.76 1.12
N ASP A 35 -0.04 -6.74 0.24
CA ASP A 35 0.30 -8.14 0.47
C ASP A 35 1.81 -8.35 0.56
N LEU A 36 2.57 -7.74 -0.35
CA LEU A 36 4.03 -7.79 -0.34
C LEU A 36 4.61 -7.19 0.95
N LEU A 37 4.08 -6.04 1.37
CA LEU A 37 4.44 -5.41 2.65
C LEU A 37 4.18 -6.33 3.84
N ARG A 38 2.99 -6.92 3.90
CA ARG A 38 2.61 -7.85 4.98
C ARG A 38 3.48 -9.10 4.98
N LYS A 39 3.78 -9.66 3.80
CA LYS A 39 4.66 -10.82 3.67
C LYS A 39 6.05 -10.53 4.23
N VAL A 40 6.67 -9.42 3.80
CA VAL A 40 8.01 -9.04 4.29
C VAL A 40 7.99 -8.66 5.77
N ALA A 41 6.90 -8.07 6.26
CA ALA A 41 6.74 -7.79 7.69
C ALA A 41 6.68 -9.09 8.51
N ALA A 42 5.91 -10.09 8.07
CA ALA A 42 5.86 -11.40 8.71
C ALA A 42 7.23 -12.10 8.71
N GLU A 43 7.98 -12.04 7.61
CA GLU A 43 9.36 -12.55 7.53
C GLU A 43 10.33 -11.86 8.52
N LYS A 44 10.03 -10.63 8.94
CA LYS A 44 10.80 -9.86 9.95
C LYS A 44 10.22 -9.98 11.38
N GLY A 45 9.28 -10.90 11.59
CA GLY A 45 8.71 -11.21 12.90
C GLY A 45 7.48 -10.39 13.28
N TYR A 46 6.94 -9.55 12.38
CA TYR A 46 5.65 -8.89 12.60
C TYR A 46 4.51 -9.86 12.22
N SER A 47 4.27 -10.85 13.07
CA SER A 47 3.34 -11.97 12.80
C SER A 47 1.87 -11.61 12.97
N GLU A 48 1.59 -10.62 13.82
CA GLU A 48 0.21 -10.18 14.05
C GLU A 48 -0.22 -9.09 13.06
N ARG A 49 -1.53 -9.04 12.78
CA ARG A 49 -2.14 -7.99 11.97
C ARG A 49 -3.40 -7.48 12.64
N GLN A 50 -3.46 -6.17 12.86
CA GLN A 50 -4.63 -5.47 13.35
C GLN A 50 -5.16 -4.56 12.25
N ILE A 51 -6.37 -4.84 11.77
CA ILE A 51 -7.02 -4.02 10.74
C ILE A 51 -7.85 -2.93 11.43
N ILE A 52 -7.61 -1.67 11.05
CA ILE A 52 -8.30 -0.50 11.60
C ILE A 52 -9.02 0.21 10.47
N HIS A 53 -10.35 0.27 10.54
CA HIS A 53 -11.18 0.96 9.55
C HIS A 53 -11.46 2.40 10.01
N ALA A 54 -10.76 3.37 9.41
CA ALA A 54 -10.93 4.78 9.71
C ALA A 54 -12.03 5.39 8.83
N GLU A 55 -13.27 5.19 9.25
CA GLU A 55 -14.47 5.74 8.61
C GLU A 55 -14.94 7.05 9.29
N ALA A 56 -16.06 7.61 8.83
CA ALA A 56 -16.63 8.79 9.45
C ALA A 56 -16.97 8.52 10.93
N GLY A 57 -16.53 9.40 11.83
CA GLY A 57 -16.72 9.22 13.27
C GLY A 57 -15.73 8.26 13.94
N PHE A 58 -14.71 7.77 13.22
CA PHE A 58 -13.68 6.90 13.81
C PHE A 58 -12.96 7.58 14.99
N ASP A 59 -12.82 6.84 16.09
CA ASP A 59 -12.08 7.30 17.27
C ASP A 59 -10.56 7.12 17.10
N TRP A 60 -9.89 8.24 16.83
CA TRP A 60 -8.43 8.29 16.68
C TRP A 60 -7.66 8.09 17.99
N SER A 61 -8.33 7.94 19.14
CA SER A 61 -7.68 7.54 20.40
C SER A 61 -7.03 6.16 20.29
N VAL A 62 -7.62 5.25 19.50
CA VAL A 62 -7.10 3.90 19.25
C VAL A 62 -5.69 3.96 18.67
N LEU A 63 -5.48 4.75 17.61
CA LEU A 63 -4.14 4.88 17.00
C LEU A 63 -3.13 5.53 17.95
N ARG A 64 -3.57 6.46 18.79
CA ARG A 64 -2.70 7.09 19.80
C ARG A 64 -2.30 6.13 20.91
N ALA A 65 -3.22 5.26 21.34
CA ALA A 65 -2.95 4.22 22.32
C ALA A 65 -1.91 3.23 21.79
N GLU A 66 -2.05 2.81 20.52
CA GLU A 66 -1.05 1.96 19.86
C GLU A 66 0.33 2.61 19.76
N ALA A 67 0.40 3.92 19.52
CA ALA A 67 1.67 4.66 19.51
C ALA A 67 2.31 4.80 20.91
N ALA A 68 1.51 4.73 21.97
CA ALA A 68 1.95 4.90 23.35
C ALA A 68 2.19 3.58 24.08
N ALA A 69 1.77 2.45 23.50
CA ALA A 69 2.00 1.13 24.06
C ALA A 69 3.50 0.86 24.18
N MET A 70 3.98 0.55 25.39
CA MET A 70 5.39 0.23 25.62
C MET A 70 5.67 -1.25 25.35
N SER A 71 6.72 -1.46 24.56
CA SER A 71 7.23 -2.70 23.95
C SER A 71 7.49 -3.90 24.88
N LEU A 72 7.49 -3.74 26.21
CA LEU A 72 8.18 -4.65 27.14
C LEU A 72 7.88 -6.15 26.98
N PHE A 73 6.70 -6.51 26.45
CA PHE A 73 6.37 -7.88 26.01
C PHE A 73 5.42 -7.91 24.79
N SER A 74 5.32 -6.81 24.01
CA SER A 74 4.31 -6.75 22.95
C SER A 74 4.71 -7.55 21.73
N GLU A 75 3.77 -8.35 21.21
CA GLU A 75 3.94 -9.01 19.93
C GLU A 75 4.11 -7.97 18.81
N ARG A 76 5.08 -8.20 17.93
CA ARG A 76 5.30 -7.34 16.78
C ARG A 76 4.14 -7.48 15.81
N LYS A 77 3.58 -6.35 15.38
CA LYS A 77 2.36 -6.35 14.57
C LYS A 77 2.36 -5.33 13.44
N VAL A 78 1.56 -5.64 12.43
CA VAL A 78 1.19 -4.72 11.36
C VAL A 78 -0.14 -4.06 11.72
N LEU A 79 -0.12 -2.73 11.90
CA LEU A 79 -1.33 -1.92 12.01
C LEU A 79 -1.77 -1.53 10.59
N ASP A 80 -2.83 -2.17 10.10
CA ASP A 80 -3.37 -1.95 8.76
C ASP A 80 -4.55 -0.96 8.81
N LEU A 81 -4.24 0.33 8.71
CA LEU A 81 -5.17 1.44 8.74
C LEU A 81 -5.77 1.70 7.36
N ARG A 82 -7.07 1.42 7.21
CA ARG A 82 -7.85 1.67 6.00
C ARG A 82 -8.56 3.00 6.10
N LEU A 83 -8.08 3.99 5.35
CA LEU A 83 -8.63 5.34 5.25
C LEU A 83 -9.16 5.59 3.84
N ARG A 84 -10.30 4.97 3.50
CA ARG A 84 -10.85 5.02 2.12
C ARG A 84 -11.07 6.44 1.60
N SER A 85 -11.45 7.37 2.48
CA SER A 85 -11.76 8.77 2.11
C SER A 85 -10.52 9.61 1.75
N GLY A 86 -9.31 9.18 2.12
CA GLY A 86 -8.09 10.00 2.09
C GLY A 86 -8.12 11.26 2.95
N LYS A 87 -9.15 11.39 3.79
CA LYS A 87 -9.42 12.59 4.60
C LYS A 87 -9.60 12.16 6.05
N PRO A 88 -8.53 12.19 6.87
CA PRO A 88 -8.59 11.80 8.27
C PRO A 88 -9.21 12.87 9.18
N GLY A 89 -9.61 14.02 8.63
CA GLY A 89 -10.09 15.17 9.41
C GLY A 89 -8.99 15.79 10.28
N ARG A 90 -9.39 16.71 11.17
CA ARG A 90 -8.44 17.42 12.05
C ARG A 90 -7.82 16.47 13.08
N ASP A 91 -8.62 15.64 13.72
CA ASP A 91 -8.16 14.77 14.81
C ASP A 91 -7.33 13.61 14.29
N GLY A 92 -7.69 13.03 13.14
CA GLY A 92 -6.88 12.02 12.50
C GLY A 92 -5.57 12.54 11.92
N SER A 93 -5.59 13.75 11.35
CA SER A 93 -4.35 14.41 10.93
C SER A 93 -3.39 14.58 12.12
N LYS A 94 -3.88 15.05 13.28
CA LYS A 94 -3.08 15.14 14.50
C LYS A 94 -2.57 13.78 14.98
N ALA A 95 -3.42 12.76 14.99
CA ALA A 95 -3.04 11.41 15.42
C ALA A 95 -1.95 10.79 14.53
N LEU A 96 -2.08 10.94 13.21
CA LEU A 96 -1.08 10.46 12.24
C LEU A 96 0.25 11.20 12.35
N VAL A 97 0.22 12.52 12.55
CA VAL A 97 1.44 13.32 12.81
C VAL A 97 2.11 12.87 14.11
N GLN A 98 1.33 12.65 15.17
CA GLN A 98 1.85 12.17 16.44
C GLN A 98 2.47 10.77 16.31
N TYR A 99 1.79 9.83 15.65
CA TYR A 99 2.30 8.49 15.40
C TYR A 99 3.63 8.55 14.62
N ALA A 100 3.71 9.38 13.57
CA ALA A 100 4.93 9.55 12.78
C ALA A 100 6.09 10.14 13.58
N SER A 101 5.82 10.91 14.63
CA SER A 101 6.86 11.47 15.49
C SER A 101 7.44 10.47 16.50
N ARG A 102 6.69 9.40 16.81
CA ARG A 102 7.01 8.40 17.83
C ARG A 102 6.44 7.03 17.42
N SER A 103 6.93 6.48 16.31
CA SER A 103 6.50 5.17 15.84
C SER A 103 7.15 4.08 16.71
N PRO A 104 6.38 3.17 17.33
CA PRO A 104 6.93 2.06 18.10
C PRO A 104 7.73 1.11 17.20
N GLU A 105 8.85 0.58 17.68
CA GLU A 105 9.69 -0.35 16.91
C GLU A 105 8.98 -1.68 16.60
N ASP A 106 8.05 -2.08 17.47
CA ASP A 106 7.28 -3.32 17.31
C ASP A 106 6.06 -3.19 16.41
N ASN A 107 5.77 -1.98 15.92
CA ASN A 107 4.64 -1.74 15.02
C ASN A 107 5.12 -1.28 13.64
N VAL A 108 4.61 -1.92 12.60
CA VAL A 108 4.64 -1.36 11.23
C VAL A 108 3.26 -0.82 10.91
N LEU A 109 3.17 0.49 10.65
CA LEU A 109 1.92 1.13 10.25
C LEU A 109 1.79 1.09 8.72
N LEU A 110 0.83 0.32 8.23
CA LEU A 110 0.40 0.30 6.84
C LEU A 110 -0.88 1.12 6.70
N ILE A 111 -0.84 2.21 5.95
CA ILE A 111 -2.01 3.05 5.67
C ILE A 111 -2.42 2.83 4.23
N GLN A 112 -3.67 2.41 4.01
CA GLN A 112 -4.26 2.24 2.70
C GLN A 112 -5.35 3.29 2.50
N THR A 113 -5.20 4.14 1.48
CA THR A 113 -6.16 5.18 1.13
C THR A 113 -6.47 5.16 -0.37
N GLY A 114 -7.63 5.71 -0.72
CA GLY A 114 -7.88 6.13 -2.09
C GLY A 114 -6.91 7.23 -2.54
N LYS A 115 -6.98 7.58 -3.82
CA LYS A 115 -6.21 8.65 -4.47
C LYS A 115 -6.16 9.93 -3.65
N LEU A 116 -4.94 10.34 -3.30
CA LEU A 116 -4.66 11.64 -2.71
C LEU A 116 -4.34 12.65 -3.82
N ASP A 117 -5.11 13.74 -3.88
CA ASP A 117 -4.81 14.86 -4.76
C ASP A 117 -3.60 15.68 -4.27
N ARG A 118 -3.20 16.69 -5.04
CA ARG A 118 -2.06 17.56 -4.68
C ARG A 118 -2.25 18.29 -3.35
N SER A 119 -3.48 18.66 -2.99
CA SER A 119 -3.77 19.34 -1.72
C SER A 119 -3.59 18.38 -0.55
N ALA A 120 -4.18 17.18 -0.66
CA ALA A 120 -4.04 16.11 0.32
C ALA A 120 -2.58 15.68 0.49
N MET A 121 -1.82 15.55 -0.61
CA MET A 121 -0.39 15.25 -0.58
C MET A 121 0.47 16.33 0.11
N ASN A 122 -0.03 17.56 0.20
CA ASN A 122 0.65 18.67 0.87
C ASN A 122 0.21 18.89 2.32
N SER A 123 -0.75 18.10 2.80
CA SER A 123 -1.24 18.15 4.17
C SER A 123 -0.16 17.79 5.20
N ALA A 124 -0.36 18.24 6.43
CA ALA A 124 0.60 18.00 7.52
C ALA A 124 0.83 16.51 7.80
N TRP A 125 -0.24 15.70 7.76
CA TRP A 125 -0.14 14.27 8.03
C TRP A 125 0.64 13.52 6.95
N VAL A 126 0.39 13.78 5.66
CA VAL A 126 1.18 13.14 4.58
C VAL A 126 2.65 13.54 4.67
N LYS A 127 2.95 14.83 4.94
CA LYS A 127 4.34 15.30 5.10
C LYS A 127 5.04 14.64 6.30
N ALA A 128 4.33 14.44 7.41
CA ALA A 128 4.88 13.75 8.57
C ALA A 128 5.19 12.28 8.27
N LEU A 129 4.27 11.57 7.60
CA LEU A 129 4.48 10.18 7.18
C LEU A 129 5.60 10.05 6.14
N ASP A 130 5.68 10.97 5.18
CA ASP A 130 6.77 11.02 4.20
C ASP A 130 8.12 11.27 4.88
N LYS A 131 8.17 12.02 5.98
CA LYS A 131 9.41 12.20 6.74
C LYS A 131 9.80 10.94 7.52
N ALA A 132 8.82 10.24 8.11
CA ALA A 132 9.06 9.12 9.01
C ALA A 132 9.10 7.74 8.33
N GLY A 133 8.61 7.63 7.09
CA GLY A 133 8.48 6.36 6.39
C GLY A 133 8.44 6.51 4.87
N VAL A 134 7.61 5.68 4.22
CA VAL A 134 7.56 5.55 2.76
C VAL A 134 6.16 5.85 2.25
N VAL A 135 6.07 6.67 1.20
CA VAL A 135 4.82 7.01 0.51
C VAL A 135 4.87 6.47 -0.90
N ILE A 136 3.86 5.67 -1.27
CA ILE A 136 3.73 5.04 -2.57
C ILE A 136 2.38 5.46 -3.15
N GLN A 137 2.44 6.10 -4.32
CA GLN A 137 1.26 6.47 -5.09
C GLN A 137 1.08 5.46 -6.22
N ILE A 138 -0.08 4.82 -6.24
CA ILE A 138 -0.45 3.77 -7.18
C ILE A 138 -1.55 4.33 -8.07
N TRP A 139 -1.27 4.40 -9.37
CA TRP A 139 -2.18 4.94 -10.36
C TRP A 139 -2.59 3.84 -11.34
N GLU A 140 -3.74 4.05 -11.99
CA GLU A 140 -4.07 3.30 -13.20
C GLU A 140 -2.94 3.38 -14.21
N LEU A 141 -2.66 2.24 -14.85
CA LEU A 141 -1.66 2.14 -15.88
C LEU A 141 -2.19 2.74 -17.19
N SER A 142 -1.32 3.46 -17.91
CA SER A 142 -1.64 3.86 -19.29
C SER A 142 -1.78 2.62 -20.20
N PRO A 143 -2.47 2.71 -21.35
CA PRO A 143 -2.63 1.55 -22.23
C PRO A 143 -1.32 0.83 -22.61
N PRO A 144 -0.20 1.53 -22.90
CA PRO A 144 1.08 0.87 -23.13
C PRO A 144 1.65 0.18 -21.88
N GLU A 145 1.46 0.74 -20.70
CA GLU A 145 1.89 0.14 -19.43
C GLU A 145 1.05 -1.09 -19.09
N THR A 146 -0.26 -1.05 -19.34
CA THR A 146 -1.16 -2.21 -19.20
C THR A 146 -0.73 -3.36 -20.11
N LEU A 147 -0.42 -3.08 -21.38
CA LEU A 147 0.09 -4.11 -22.30
C LEU A 147 1.37 -4.75 -21.78
N ASN A 148 2.32 -3.93 -21.31
CA ASN A 148 3.57 -4.43 -20.73
C ASN A 148 3.31 -5.25 -19.47
N PHE A 149 2.40 -4.82 -18.60
CA PHE A 149 2.01 -5.54 -17.40
C PHE A 149 1.42 -6.91 -17.73
N VAL A 150 0.46 -6.98 -18.65
CA VAL A 150 -0.17 -8.24 -19.09
C VAL A 150 0.87 -9.18 -19.71
N THR A 151 1.76 -8.65 -20.55
CA THR A 151 2.85 -9.41 -21.14
C THR A 151 3.76 -10.02 -20.08
N GLN A 152 4.13 -9.25 -19.05
CA GLN A 152 4.95 -9.74 -17.94
C GLN A 152 4.23 -10.82 -17.11
N ARG A 153 2.91 -10.70 -16.92
CA ARG A 153 2.11 -11.71 -16.21
C ARG A 153 2.04 -13.03 -16.98
N LEU A 154 1.81 -12.97 -18.29
CA LEU A 154 1.85 -14.15 -19.16
C LEU A 154 3.21 -14.84 -19.09
N GLN A 155 4.30 -14.06 -19.17
CA GLN A 155 5.66 -14.60 -19.06
C GLN A 155 5.93 -15.24 -17.68
N ALA A 156 5.48 -14.60 -16.60
CA ALA A 156 5.60 -15.15 -15.24
C ALA A 156 4.81 -16.45 -15.06
N ALA A 157 3.70 -16.62 -15.79
CA ALA A 157 2.93 -17.87 -15.85
C ALA A 157 3.55 -18.93 -16.80
N GLY A 158 4.68 -18.63 -17.45
CA GLY A 158 5.39 -19.57 -18.32
C GLY A 158 5.00 -19.50 -19.80
N PHE A 159 4.16 -18.54 -20.20
CA PHE A 159 3.80 -18.33 -21.60
C PHE A 159 4.84 -17.47 -22.33
N ILE A 160 4.95 -17.67 -23.65
CA ILE A 160 5.73 -16.81 -24.55
C ILE A 160 4.73 -16.16 -25.52
N PRO A 161 3.99 -15.12 -25.08
CA PRO A 161 3.00 -14.50 -25.94
C PRO A 161 3.67 -13.74 -27.08
N ASP A 162 3.14 -13.87 -28.29
CA ASP A 162 3.43 -12.89 -29.32
C ASP A 162 2.74 -11.55 -28.98
N ARG A 163 3.13 -10.50 -29.71
CA ARG A 163 2.65 -9.14 -29.45
C ARG A 163 1.14 -9.00 -29.66
N GLU A 164 0.56 -9.69 -30.64
CA GLU A 164 -0.87 -9.59 -30.93
C GLU A 164 -1.69 -10.34 -29.88
N ALA A 165 -1.24 -11.50 -29.42
CA ALA A 165 -1.87 -12.25 -28.33
C ALA A 165 -1.94 -11.43 -27.04
N ALA A 166 -0.83 -10.79 -26.64
CA ALA A 166 -0.81 -9.91 -25.47
C ALA A 166 -1.72 -8.67 -25.66
N ARG A 167 -1.78 -8.14 -26.89
CA ARG A 167 -2.66 -7.00 -27.22
C ARG A 167 -4.12 -7.36 -27.12
N LEU A 168 -4.54 -8.48 -27.69
CA LEU A 168 -5.92 -8.96 -27.64
C LEU A 168 -6.38 -9.19 -26.19
N LEU A 169 -5.53 -9.78 -25.35
CA LEU A 169 -5.85 -9.96 -23.94
C LEU A 169 -5.98 -8.62 -23.20
N THR A 170 -5.10 -7.66 -23.51
CA THR A 170 -5.13 -6.31 -22.93
C THR A 170 -6.39 -5.53 -23.35
N GLU A 171 -6.80 -5.64 -24.62
CA GLU A 171 -8.03 -5.01 -25.13
C GLU A 171 -9.27 -5.61 -24.46
N ARG A 172 -9.31 -6.94 -24.27
CA ARG A 172 -10.44 -7.65 -23.64
C ARG A 172 -10.68 -7.26 -22.19
N VAL A 173 -9.63 -6.87 -21.46
CA VAL A 173 -9.74 -6.55 -20.02
C VAL A 173 -10.01 -5.06 -19.79
N GLU A 174 -9.97 -4.23 -20.84
CA GLU A 174 -10.32 -2.79 -20.81
C GLU A 174 -9.66 -2.02 -19.65
N GLY A 175 -8.40 -2.33 -19.34
CA GLY A 175 -7.66 -1.67 -18.24
C GLY A 175 -7.93 -2.23 -16.83
N ASN A 176 -8.83 -3.20 -16.68
CA ASN A 176 -9.02 -3.92 -15.42
C ASN A 176 -7.91 -4.95 -15.21
N LEU A 177 -6.87 -4.57 -14.46
CA LEU A 177 -5.71 -5.43 -14.24
C LEU A 177 -6.06 -6.72 -13.49
N LEU A 178 -7.02 -6.67 -12.56
CA LEU A 178 -7.47 -7.85 -11.83
C LEU A 178 -8.10 -8.87 -12.79
N ALA A 179 -8.97 -8.41 -13.69
CA ALA A 179 -9.53 -9.27 -14.74
C ALA A 179 -8.41 -9.82 -15.63
N ALA A 180 -7.39 -9.02 -15.95
CA ALA A 180 -6.25 -9.47 -16.73
C ALA A 180 -5.48 -10.62 -16.07
N VAL A 181 -5.16 -10.49 -14.78
CA VAL A 181 -4.49 -11.56 -14.02
C VAL A 181 -5.37 -12.81 -13.97
N GLN A 182 -6.68 -12.66 -13.72
CA GLN A 182 -7.60 -13.79 -13.69
C GLN A 182 -7.72 -14.51 -15.04
N GLU A 183 -7.68 -13.80 -16.17
CA GLU A 183 -7.68 -14.44 -17.49
C GLU A 183 -6.35 -15.15 -17.76
N VAL A 184 -5.21 -14.59 -17.32
CA VAL A 184 -3.90 -15.26 -17.43
C VAL A 184 -3.86 -16.55 -16.62
N GLU A 185 -4.41 -16.55 -15.40
CA GLU A 185 -4.46 -17.74 -14.51
C GLU A 185 -5.35 -18.88 -15.05
N LYS A 186 -6.25 -18.59 -15.99
CA LYS A 186 -7.13 -19.59 -16.61
C LYS A 186 -6.51 -20.29 -17.82
N LEU A 187 -5.44 -19.74 -18.39
CA LEU A 187 -4.74 -20.29 -19.56
C LEU A 187 -3.86 -21.47 -19.15
#